data_AF-A0A8J2PC75-F1
#
_entry.id   AF-A0A8J2PC75-F1
#
_cell.length_a   1.000
_cell.length_b   1.000
_cell.length_c   1.000
_cell.angle_alpha   90.00
_cell.angle_beta   90.00
_cell.angle_gamma   90.00
#
_symmetry.space_group_name_H-M   'P 1'
#
loop_
_entity.id
_entity.type
_entity.pdbx_description
1 polymer ?
#
loop_
_entity_poly.entity_id
_entity_poly.type
_entity_poly.pdbx_seq_one_letter_code
_entity_poly.pdbx_strand_id
1 'polypeptide(L)'
;MRIHGLVTSKYFDLAIAGVIGLNVVTMAMEFYMMPDELSYVLRMFNYFFTEVFILEGALKLVALGAKRYFHSKWNLLDVLIVLLSVVGIVLEKMESDLIPINPTIMRVMRVLRIARVLKLLKMAGGIRALLDTVVQALPQVGNLGLLFFLLFFIFSALGVELFGRLACNDDHPCEGLGEHANFHNFGMAFLTLFRVATGDNWN
;
A
#
# COMPACT_ATOMS: atom_id res chain seq x y z
N MET A 1 19.58 29.56 11.59
CA MET A 1 19.85 29.87 10.17
C MET A 1 20.57 28.74 9.42
N ARG A 2 21.68 28.18 9.91
CA ARG A 2 22.45 27.15 9.16
C ARG A 2 21.70 25.83 8.89
N ILE A 3 20.93 25.31 9.86
CA ILE A 3 20.16 24.06 9.69
C ILE A 3 19.04 24.23 8.64
N HIS A 4 18.39 25.40 8.60
CA HIS A 4 17.34 25.68 7.62
C HIS A 4 17.88 25.67 6.19
N GLY A 5 19.05 26.25 5.95
CA GLY A 5 19.70 26.24 4.63
C GLY A 5 20.22 24.85 4.21
N LEU A 6 20.58 23.99 5.16
CA LEU A 6 21.01 22.63 4.87
C LEU A 6 19.82 21.75 4.45
N VAL A 7 18.69 21.85 5.17
CA VAL A 7 17.47 21.06 4.91
C VAL A 7 16.73 21.51 3.64
N THR A 8 16.82 22.78 3.26
CA THR A 8 16.22 23.29 2.00
C THR A 8 17.13 23.13 0.78
N SER A 9 18.33 22.56 0.97
CA SER A 9 19.27 22.35 -0.12
C SER A 9 18.83 21.21 -1.02
N LYS A 10 18.91 21.43 -2.34
CA LYS A 10 18.68 20.38 -3.35
C LYS A 10 19.57 19.15 -3.15
N TYR A 11 20.77 19.34 -2.60
CA TYR A 11 21.71 18.24 -2.32
C TYR A 11 21.21 17.34 -1.19
N PHE A 12 20.54 17.91 -0.18
CA PHE A 12 19.95 17.12 0.90
C PHE A 12 18.81 16.25 0.37
N ASP A 13 17.90 16.84 -0.40
CA ASP A 13 16.81 16.08 -1.01
C ASP A 13 17.33 15.00 -1.98
N LEU A 14 18.38 15.28 -2.78
CA LEU A 14 19.01 14.30 -3.67
C LEU A 14 19.67 13.15 -2.90
N ALA A 15 20.35 13.45 -1.79
CA ALA A 15 20.97 12.43 -0.93
C ALA A 15 19.89 11.50 -0.34
N ILE A 16 18.80 12.07 0.19
CA ILE A 16 17.67 11.27 0.71
C ILE A 16 17.01 10.46 -0.41
N ALA A 17 16.92 10.99 -1.63
CA ALA A 17 16.48 10.23 -2.80
C ALA A 17 17.34 8.98 -3.04
N GLY A 18 18.66 9.15 -2.99
CA GLY A 18 19.61 8.05 -3.14
C GLY A 18 19.43 6.98 -2.06
N VAL A 19 19.22 7.40 -0.82
CA VAL A 19 18.92 6.49 0.30
C VAL A 19 17.62 5.72 0.07
N ILE A 20 16.55 6.39 -0.39
CA ILE A 20 15.28 5.74 -0.72
C ILE A 20 15.48 4.74 -1.87
N GLY A 21 16.19 5.13 -2.93
CA GLY A 21 16.49 4.27 -4.07
C GLY A 21 17.25 3.02 -3.65
N LEU A 22 18.27 3.17 -2.81
CA LEU A 22 19.01 2.03 -2.25
C LEU A 22 18.10 1.15 -1.38
N ASN A 23 17.20 1.74 -0.59
CA ASN A 23 16.23 0.98 0.18
C ASN A 23 15.29 0.16 -0.72
N VAL A 24 14.84 0.70 -1.85
CA VAL A 24 14.04 -0.06 -2.83
C VAL A 24 14.82 -1.25 -3.38
N VAL A 25 16.11 -1.07 -3.72
CA VAL A 25 16.97 -2.18 -4.16
C VAL A 25 17.07 -3.24 -3.07
N THR A 26 17.27 -2.85 -1.81
CA THR A 26 17.30 -3.84 -0.71
C THR A 26 16.00 -4.61 -0.53
N MET A 27 14.84 -3.98 -0.76
CA MET A 27 13.55 -4.68 -0.72
C MET A 27 13.39 -5.65 -1.90
N ALA A 28 13.89 -5.28 -3.08
CA ALA A 28 13.83 -6.13 -4.28
C ALA A 28 14.76 -7.36 -4.20
N MET A 29 15.75 -7.36 -3.30
CA MET A 29 16.65 -8.50 -3.07
C MET A 29 16.04 -9.60 -2.20
N GLU A 30 14.85 -9.41 -1.61
CA GLU A 30 14.18 -10.45 -0.84
C GLU A 30 13.56 -11.53 -1.76
N PHE A 31 13.89 -12.81 -1.53
CA PHE A 31 13.35 -13.94 -2.32
C PHE A 31 12.97 -15.14 -1.45
N TYR A 32 12.21 -16.07 -2.02
CA TYR A 32 11.74 -17.29 -1.32
C TYR A 32 12.91 -18.24 -1.04
N MET A 33 12.99 -18.81 0.18
CA MET A 33 14.09 -19.67 0.63
C MET A 33 15.46 -18.98 0.63
N MET A 34 15.52 -17.76 1.18
CA MET A 34 16.75 -16.98 1.30
C MET A 34 17.67 -17.49 2.43
N PRO A 35 19.01 -17.51 2.24
CA PRO A 35 19.96 -17.85 3.30
C PRO A 35 19.86 -16.91 4.51
N ASP A 36 20.05 -17.46 5.72
CA ASP A 36 19.93 -16.70 6.97
C ASP A 36 20.90 -15.52 7.06
N GLU A 37 22.11 -15.67 6.51
CA GLU A 37 23.12 -14.60 6.45
C GLU A 37 22.63 -13.38 5.66
N LEU A 38 22.05 -13.60 4.47
CA LEU A 38 21.52 -12.53 3.64
C LEU A 38 20.30 -11.88 4.30
N SER A 39 19.43 -12.68 4.92
CA SER A 39 18.30 -12.19 5.71
C SER A 39 18.73 -11.24 6.82
N TYR A 40 19.77 -11.61 7.56
CA TYR A 40 20.33 -10.78 8.63
C TYR A 40 20.89 -9.45 8.10
N VAL A 41 21.64 -9.49 7.00
CA VAL A 41 22.20 -8.29 6.36
C VAL A 41 21.09 -7.35 5.86
N LEU A 42 20.05 -7.87 5.21
CA LEU A 42 18.91 -7.07 4.75
C LEU A 42 18.14 -6.45 5.91
N ARG A 43 18.00 -7.18 7.04
CA ARG A 43 17.40 -6.64 8.27
C ARG A 43 18.23 -5.50 8.86
N MET A 44 19.56 -5.62 8.87
CA MET A 44 20.46 -4.55 9.32
C MET A 44 20.31 -3.29 8.45
N PHE A 45 20.26 -3.44 7.12
CA PHE A 45 19.99 -2.33 6.21
C PHE A 45 18.63 -1.68 6.50
N ASN A 46 17.59 -2.46 6.77
CA ASN A 46 16.28 -1.91 7.11
C ASN A 46 16.32 -1.00 8.34
N TYR A 47 17.03 -1.42 9.41
CA TYR A 47 17.23 -0.59 10.59
C TYR A 47 17.97 0.70 10.25
N PHE A 48 19.09 0.60 9.52
CA PHE A 48 19.84 1.77 9.06
C PHE A 48 18.97 2.77 8.28
N PHE A 49 18.20 2.31 7.29
CA PHE A 49 17.32 3.19 6.52
C PHE A 49 16.25 3.86 7.39
N THR A 50 15.70 3.12 8.36
CA THR A 50 14.70 3.67 9.27
C THR A 50 15.28 4.77 10.14
N GLU A 51 16.49 4.58 10.67
CA GLU A 51 17.19 5.60 11.45
C GLU A 51 17.46 6.87 10.61
N VAL A 52 17.91 6.72 9.36
CA VAL A 52 18.11 7.86 8.46
C VAL A 52 16.80 8.62 8.23
N PHE A 53 15.67 7.93 8.05
CA PHE A 53 14.37 8.58 7.87
C PHE A 53 13.84 9.25 9.13
N ILE A 54 14.10 8.69 10.32
CA ILE A 54 13.79 9.34 11.60
C ILE A 54 14.59 10.64 11.73
N LEU A 55 15.90 10.59 11.45
CA LEU A 55 16.77 11.76 11.50
C LEU A 55 16.35 12.83 10.48
N GLU A 56 16.01 12.44 9.26
CA GLU A 56 15.49 13.36 8.24
C GLU A 56 14.21 14.07 8.71
N GLY A 57 13.23 13.32 9.23
CA GLY A 57 11.99 13.88 9.76
C GLY A 57 12.23 14.81 10.94
N ALA A 58 13.12 14.44 11.88
CA ALA A 58 13.49 15.27 13.03
C ALA A 58 14.17 16.57 12.59
N LEU A 59 15.12 16.50 11.66
CA LEU A 59 15.79 17.68 11.08
C LEU A 59 14.80 18.61 10.39
N LYS A 60 13.84 18.06 9.61
CA LYS A 60 12.78 18.85 8.96
C LYS A 60 11.84 19.50 9.97
N LEU A 61 11.48 18.79 11.05
CA LEU A 61 10.64 19.32 12.12
C LEU A 61 11.31 20.51 12.83
N VAL A 62 12.61 20.39 13.17
CA VAL A 62 13.38 21.48 13.81
C VAL A 62 13.59 22.65 12.85
N ALA A 63 13.86 22.38 11.57
CA ALA A 63 14.17 23.42 10.58
C ALA A 63 12.93 24.23 10.14
N LEU A 64 11.77 23.60 10.02
CA LEU A 64 10.53 24.23 9.53
C LEU A 64 9.59 24.68 10.65
N GLY A 65 9.76 24.13 11.86
CA GLY A 65 8.84 24.28 12.98
C GLY A 65 7.59 23.40 12.82
N ALA A 66 7.04 22.94 13.95
CA ALA A 66 5.92 21.99 13.99
C ALA A 66 4.70 22.46 13.16
N LYS A 67 4.30 23.73 13.29
CA LYS A 67 3.11 24.27 12.61
C LYS A 67 3.18 24.16 11.09
N ARG A 68 4.33 24.49 10.49
CA ARG A 68 4.51 24.44 9.03
C ARG A 68 4.78 23.03 8.54
N TYR A 69 5.43 22.21 9.37
CA TYR A 69 5.72 20.82 9.07
C TYR A 69 4.44 20.00 8.91
N PHE A 70 3.52 20.07 9.88
CA PHE A 70 2.26 19.30 9.86
C PHE A 70 1.20 19.82 8.88
N HIS A 71 1.30 21.07 8.42
CA HIS A 71 0.37 21.62 7.42
C HIS A 71 0.62 21.06 6.00
N SER A 72 1.82 20.52 5.73
CA SER A 72 2.12 19.94 4.42
C SER A 72 1.72 18.47 4.36
N LYS A 73 0.79 18.12 3.45
CA LYS A 73 0.33 16.73 3.22
C LYS A 73 1.49 15.77 2.94
N TRP A 74 2.53 16.24 2.24
CA TRP A 74 3.71 15.43 1.92
C TRP A 74 4.61 15.16 3.12
N ASN A 75 4.69 16.09 4.08
CA ASN A 75 5.42 15.85 5.32
C ASN A 75 4.60 14.99 6.28
N LEU A 76 3.26 15.09 6.26
CA LEU A 76 2.39 14.20 7.03
C LEU A 76 2.51 12.74 6.54
N LEU A 77 2.53 12.52 5.23
CA LEU A 77 2.78 11.20 4.64
C LEU A 77 4.13 10.64 5.09
N ASP A 78 5.17 11.48 5.11
CA ASP A 78 6.51 11.09 5.56
C ASP A 78 6.52 10.66 7.03
N VAL A 79 5.90 11.44 7.91
CA VAL A 79 5.73 11.07 9.34
C VAL A 79 5.00 9.75 9.49
N LEU A 80 3.92 9.54 8.73
CA LEU A 80 3.15 8.30 8.76
C LEU A 80 4.02 7.10 8.36
N ILE A 81 4.81 7.23 7.28
CA ILE A 81 5.71 6.17 6.81
C ILE A 81 6.79 5.85 7.86
N VAL A 82 7.37 6.87 8.49
CA VAL A 82 8.35 6.69 9.57
C VAL A 82 7.72 6.02 10.79
N LEU A 83 6.50 6.42 11.17
CA LEU A 83 5.78 5.82 12.28
C LEU A 83 5.44 4.34 12.01
N LEU A 84 4.89 4.02 10.84
CA LEU A 84 4.61 2.64 10.43
C LEU A 84 5.87 1.78 10.42
N SER A 85 7.00 2.36 10.01
CA SER A 85 8.31 1.72 10.02
C SER A 85 8.79 1.36 11.43
N VAL A 86 8.69 2.31 12.37
CA VAL A 86 9.09 2.10 13.76
C VAL A 86 8.18 1.07 14.42
N VAL A 87 6.86 1.18 14.23
CA VAL A 87 5.90 0.21 14.76
C VAL A 87 6.18 -1.20 14.23
N GLY A 88 6.46 -1.35 12.93
CA GLY A 88 6.81 -2.64 12.34
C GLY A 88 8.03 -3.28 12.99
N ILE A 89 9.09 -2.50 13.22
CA ILE A 89 10.32 -2.98 13.87
C ILE A 89 10.08 -3.34 15.33
N VAL A 90 9.31 -2.53 16.06
CA VAL A 90 8.99 -2.80 17.47
C VAL A 90 8.17 -4.07 17.60
N LEU A 91 7.17 -4.28 16.74
CA LEU A 91 6.37 -5.51 16.73
C LEU A 91 7.21 -6.75 16.40
N GLU A 92 8.15 -6.65 15.44
CA GLU A 92 9.08 -7.74 15.11
C GLU A 92 10.01 -8.10 16.28
N LYS A 93 10.41 -7.11 17.09
CA LYS A 93 11.20 -7.35 18.32
C LYS A 93 10.37 -7.86 19.50
N MET A 94 9.07 -7.56 19.56
CA MET A 94 8.20 -8.02 20.64
C MET A 94 7.70 -9.45 20.45
N GLU A 95 7.68 -9.95 19.20
CA GLU A 95 7.40 -11.36 18.89
C GLU A 95 8.35 -12.31 19.62
N SER A 96 9.57 -11.87 19.94
CA SER A 96 10.56 -12.70 20.64
C SER A 96 10.37 -12.85 22.16
N ASP A 97 9.60 -12.01 22.86
CA ASP A 97 9.73 -11.95 24.33
C ASP A 97 8.46 -12.07 25.19
N LEU A 98 7.23 -11.69 24.77
CA LEU A 98 6.10 -11.72 25.74
C LEU A 98 4.65 -11.87 25.22
N ILE A 99 4.35 -11.65 23.93
CA ILE A 99 2.95 -11.62 23.44
C ILE A 99 2.83 -12.41 22.13
N PRO A 100 1.91 -13.40 22.02
CA PRO A 100 1.65 -14.07 20.76
C PRO A 100 0.97 -13.09 19.79
N ILE A 101 1.73 -12.57 18.82
CA ILE A 101 1.22 -11.71 17.76
C ILE A 101 0.70 -12.59 16.61
N ASN A 102 -0.45 -12.23 16.03
CA ASN A 102 -1.00 -12.95 14.88
C ASN A 102 -0.02 -12.86 13.67
N PRO A 103 0.42 -14.00 13.08
CA PRO A 103 1.39 -14.01 11.98
C PRO A 103 0.90 -13.23 10.75
N THR A 104 -0.42 -13.07 10.58
CA THR A 104 -1.00 -12.25 9.51
C THR A 104 -0.65 -10.77 9.69
N ILE A 105 -0.66 -10.25 10.92
CA ILE A 105 -0.29 -8.85 11.20
C ILE A 105 1.19 -8.63 10.87
N MET A 106 2.05 -9.57 11.25
CA MET A 106 3.48 -9.52 10.90
C MET A 106 3.70 -9.49 9.38
N ARG A 107 2.95 -10.28 8.61
CA ARG A 107 2.99 -10.24 7.14
C ARG A 107 2.55 -8.88 6.60
N VAL A 108 1.46 -8.31 7.11
CA VAL A 108 0.98 -6.98 6.69
C VAL A 108 2.02 -5.90 6.99
N MET A 109 2.63 -5.89 8.18
CA MET A 109 3.68 -4.92 8.53
C MET A 109 4.90 -5.03 7.61
N ARG A 110 5.27 -6.26 7.21
CA ARG A 110 6.31 -6.50 6.20
C ARG A 110 5.92 -6.00 4.81
N VAL A 111 4.65 -6.01 4.43
CA VAL A 111 4.24 -5.42 3.13
C VAL A 111 4.21 -3.90 3.22
N LEU A 112 3.77 -3.34 4.35
CA LEU A 112 3.66 -1.89 4.55
C LEU A 112 4.98 -1.13 4.44
N ARG A 113 6.15 -1.78 4.62
CA ARG A 113 7.45 -1.12 4.38
C ARG A 113 7.61 -0.65 2.93
N ILE A 114 6.91 -1.25 1.96
CA ILE A 114 6.88 -0.79 0.56
C ILE A 114 6.30 0.64 0.45
N ALA A 115 5.49 1.08 1.41
CA ALA A 115 5.00 2.46 1.46
C ALA A 115 6.13 3.49 1.51
N ARG A 116 7.35 3.11 1.93
CA ARG A 116 8.55 3.99 1.86
C ARG A 116 8.88 4.41 0.43
N VAL A 117 8.57 3.60 -0.57
CA VAL A 117 8.75 3.94 -1.99
C VAL A 117 7.93 5.18 -2.36
N LEU A 118 6.78 5.40 -1.71
CA LEU A 118 5.96 6.60 -1.92
C LEU A 118 6.70 7.89 -1.57
N LYS A 119 7.77 7.85 -0.76
CA LYS A 119 8.62 9.02 -0.49
C LYS A 119 9.27 9.56 -1.77
N LEU A 120 9.51 8.73 -2.79
CA LEU A 120 10.03 9.17 -4.10
C LEU A 120 9.07 10.15 -4.80
N LEU A 121 7.76 10.02 -4.56
CA LEU A 121 6.74 10.90 -5.15
C LEU A 121 6.93 12.35 -4.72
N LYS A 122 7.46 12.61 -3.51
CA LYS A 122 7.75 13.96 -3.02
C LYS A 122 8.73 14.71 -3.93
N MET A 123 9.64 13.99 -4.58
CA MET A 123 10.65 14.57 -5.46
C MET A 123 10.19 14.66 -6.91
N ALA A 124 9.38 13.70 -7.35
CA ALA A 124 8.84 13.66 -8.70
C ALA A 124 7.71 14.70 -8.89
N GLY A 125 8.09 15.97 -9.06
CA GLY A 125 7.14 17.09 -9.27
C GLY A 125 6.12 16.84 -10.39
N GLY A 126 6.56 16.24 -11.49
CA GLY A 126 5.66 15.85 -12.60
C GLY A 126 4.61 14.82 -12.18
N ILE A 127 5.01 13.77 -11.44
CA ILE A 127 4.07 12.76 -10.94
C ILE A 127 3.09 13.38 -9.93
N ARG A 128 3.57 14.31 -9.08
CA ARG A 128 2.69 15.02 -8.15
C ARG A 128 1.61 15.81 -8.86
N ALA A 129 1.97 16.52 -9.93
CA ALA A 129 0.98 17.26 -10.73
C ALA A 129 -0.08 16.33 -11.34
N LEU A 130 0.32 15.16 -11.83
CA LEU A 130 -0.61 14.15 -12.35
C LEU A 130 -1.49 13.56 -11.24
N LEU A 131 -0.94 13.28 -10.06
CA LEU A 131 -1.74 12.80 -8.93
C LEU A 131 -2.73 13.87 -8.45
N ASP A 132 -2.33 15.14 -8.44
CA ASP A 132 -3.21 16.25 -8.05
C ASP A 132 -4.36 16.42 -9.06
N THR A 133 -4.14 16.23 -10.36
CA THR A 133 -5.22 16.27 -11.35
C THR A 133 -6.16 15.08 -11.21
N VAL A 134 -5.63 13.88 -10.94
CA VAL A 134 -6.46 12.70 -10.64
C VAL A 134 -7.33 12.94 -9.40
N VAL A 135 -6.76 13.47 -8.32
CA VAL A 135 -7.50 13.77 -7.08
C VAL A 135 -8.58 14.82 -7.31
N GLN A 136 -8.34 15.80 -8.16
CA GLN A 136 -9.35 16.80 -8.54
C GLN A 136 -10.50 16.20 -9.36
N ALA A 137 -10.24 15.15 -10.15
CA ALA A 137 -11.27 14.45 -10.92
C ALA A 137 -12.07 13.43 -10.09
N LEU A 138 -11.52 12.93 -8.97
CA LEU A 138 -12.16 11.91 -8.13
C LEU A 138 -13.62 12.22 -7.73
N PRO A 139 -14.01 13.46 -7.35
CA PRO A 139 -15.41 13.75 -7.01
C PRO A 139 -16.37 13.50 -8.17
N GLN A 140 -15.96 13.81 -9.41
CA GLN A 140 -16.79 13.59 -10.59
C GLN A 140 -16.89 12.10 -10.93
N VAL A 141 -15.76 11.40 -10.87
CA VAL A 141 -15.73 9.93 -11.05
C VAL A 141 -16.56 9.22 -9.97
N GLY A 142 -16.60 9.76 -8.75
CA GLY A 142 -17.40 9.22 -7.65
C GLY A 142 -18.91 9.15 -7.95
N ASN A 143 -19.46 10.15 -8.64
CA ASN A 143 -20.87 10.15 -9.05
C ASN A 143 -21.18 9.01 -10.04
N LEU A 144 -20.30 8.81 -11.02
CA LEU A 144 -20.41 7.69 -11.96
C LEU A 144 -20.20 6.34 -11.25
N GLY A 145 -19.24 6.29 -10.32
CA GLY A 145 -18.96 5.12 -9.49
C GLY A 145 -20.15 4.70 -8.64
N LEU A 146 -20.91 5.66 -8.10
CA LEU A 146 -22.12 5.36 -7.32
C LEU A 146 -23.22 4.73 -8.18
N LEU A 147 -23.41 5.22 -9.41
CA LEU A 147 -24.33 4.61 -10.37
C LEU A 147 -23.91 3.19 -10.73
N PHE A 148 -22.61 2.97 -11.00
CA PHE A 148 -22.05 1.65 -11.26
C PHE A 148 -22.25 0.69 -10.07
N PHE A 149 -22.04 1.18 -8.84
CA PHE A 149 -22.26 0.41 -7.63
C PHE A 149 -23.73 0.00 -7.45
N LEU A 150 -24.68 0.91 -7.69
CA LEU A 150 -26.11 0.62 -7.66
C LEU A 150 -26.49 -0.45 -8.69
N LEU A 151 -25.94 -0.34 -9.90
CA LEU A 151 -26.17 -1.33 -10.95
C LEU A 151 -25.69 -2.72 -10.50
N PHE A 152 -24.46 -2.82 -9.99
CA PHE A 152 -23.92 -4.09 -9.47
C PHE A 152 -24.74 -4.63 -8.31
N PHE A 153 -25.25 -3.77 -7.42
CA PHE A 153 -26.12 -4.18 -6.33
C PHE A 153 -27.39 -4.86 -6.83
N ILE A 154 -28.11 -4.22 -7.77
CA ILE A 154 -29.36 -4.76 -8.34
C ILE A 154 -29.09 -6.08 -9.07
N PHE A 155 -28.08 -6.13 -9.93
CA PHE A 155 -27.75 -7.35 -10.68
C PHE A 155 -27.20 -8.47 -9.78
N SER A 156 -26.51 -8.15 -8.68
CA SER A 156 -26.06 -9.16 -7.72
C SER A 156 -27.25 -9.83 -7.04
N ALA A 157 -28.23 -9.04 -6.57
CA ALA A 157 -29.44 -9.58 -5.95
C ALA A 157 -30.25 -10.44 -6.93
N LEU A 158 -30.43 -9.96 -8.17
CA LEU A 158 -31.09 -10.71 -9.23
C LEU A 158 -30.31 -11.99 -9.58
N GLY A 159 -28.98 -11.93 -9.65
CA GLY A 159 -28.13 -13.06 -9.95
C GLY A 159 -28.22 -14.17 -8.89
N VAL A 160 -28.30 -13.80 -7.61
CA VAL A 160 -28.52 -14.77 -6.52
C VAL A 160 -29.88 -15.44 -6.64
N GLU A 161 -30.94 -14.67 -6.92
CA GLU A 161 -32.29 -15.23 -7.08
C GLU A 161 -32.43 -16.14 -8.32
N LEU A 162 -31.81 -15.77 -9.44
CA LEU A 162 -31.91 -16.55 -10.68
C LEU A 162 -30.93 -17.73 -10.73
N PHE A 163 -29.69 -17.54 -10.30
CA PHE A 163 -28.58 -18.47 -10.53
C PHE A 163 -27.97 -19.03 -9.24
N GLY A 164 -28.45 -18.64 -8.06
CA GLY A 164 -27.88 -19.06 -6.78
C GLY A 164 -28.06 -20.54 -6.44
N ARG A 165 -28.88 -21.28 -7.20
CA ARG A 165 -29.03 -22.74 -7.06
C ARG A 165 -28.21 -23.54 -8.08
N LEU A 166 -27.50 -22.87 -8.99
CA LEU A 166 -26.65 -23.55 -9.95
C LEU A 166 -25.45 -24.16 -9.21
N ALA A 167 -25.27 -25.48 -9.34
CA ALA A 167 -24.15 -26.20 -8.74
C ALA A 167 -23.22 -26.70 -9.85
N CYS A 168 -21.97 -26.25 -9.81
CA CYS A 168 -20.91 -26.64 -10.74
C CYS A 168 -19.96 -27.56 -9.98
N ASN A 169 -19.92 -28.84 -10.36
CA ASN A 169 -19.12 -29.89 -9.74
C ASN A 169 -18.40 -30.69 -10.84
N ASP A 170 -17.51 -31.62 -10.46
CA ASP A 170 -16.81 -32.48 -11.43
C ASP A 170 -17.78 -33.28 -12.33
N ASP A 171 -18.97 -33.64 -11.82
CA ASP A 171 -20.01 -34.33 -12.58
C ASP A 171 -20.80 -33.41 -13.54
N HIS A 172 -20.82 -32.10 -13.26
CA HIS A 172 -21.52 -31.08 -14.04
C HIS A 172 -20.59 -29.88 -14.24
N PRO A 173 -19.62 -30.00 -15.16
CA PRO A 173 -18.65 -28.95 -15.38
C PRO A 173 -19.34 -27.70 -15.94
N CYS A 174 -19.06 -26.55 -15.34
CA CYS A 174 -19.48 -25.26 -15.85
C CYS A 174 -18.29 -24.55 -16.49
N GLU A 175 -18.52 -23.92 -17.64
CA GLU A 175 -17.56 -22.97 -18.21
C GLU A 175 -17.79 -21.58 -17.56
N GLY A 176 -16.72 -20.93 -17.12
CA GLY A 176 -16.78 -19.59 -16.52
C GLY A 176 -17.18 -19.53 -15.04
N LEU A 177 -17.98 -20.47 -14.54
CA LEU A 177 -18.41 -20.54 -13.13
C LEU A 177 -17.64 -21.62 -12.34
N GLY A 178 -17.41 -21.35 -11.05
CA GLY A 178 -16.71 -22.27 -10.16
C GLY A 178 -16.73 -21.81 -8.70
N GLU A 179 -15.83 -22.37 -7.88
CA GLU A 179 -15.76 -22.07 -6.44
C GLU A 179 -15.54 -20.57 -6.17
N HIS A 180 -14.75 -19.89 -7.02
CA HIS A 180 -14.41 -18.47 -6.85
C HIS A 180 -15.22 -17.51 -7.74
N ALA A 181 -16.16 -18.03 -8.55
CA ALA A 181 -17.04 -17.23 -9.41
C ALA A 181 -18.42 -17.91 -9.49
N ASN A 182 -19.34 -17.49 -8.63
CA ASN A 182 -20.69 -18.05 -8.53
C ASN A 182 -21.69 -17.02 -7.97
N PHE A 183 -22.97 -17.40 -7.98
CA PHE A 183 -24.08 -16.58 -7.50
C PHE A 183 -24.72 -17.13 -6.22
N HIS A 184 -24.02 -17.97 -5.44
CA HIS A 184 -24.61 -18.60 -4.24
C HIS A 184 -24.95 -17.60 -3.14
N ASN A 185 -24.15 -16.54 -3.01
CA ASN A 185 -24.39 -15.46 -2.07
C ASN A 185 -24.10 -14.11 -2.71
N PHE A 186 -24.61 -13.05 -2.09
CA PHE A 186 -24.50 -11.69 -2.61
C PHE A 186 -23.05 -11.23 -2.85
N GLY A 187 -22.12 -11.58 -1.95
CA GLY A 187 -20.72 -11.19 -2.07
C GLY A 187 -20.03 -11.83 -3.28
N MET A 188 -20.24 -13.12 -3.48
CA MET A 188 -19.72 -13.84 -4.65
C MET A 188 -20.38 -13.38 -5.95
N ALA A 189 -21.69 -13.13 -5.93
CA ALA A 189 -22.40 -12.55 -7.07
C ALA A 189 -21.82 -11.19 -7.48
N PHE A 190 -21.51 -10.34 -6.49
CA PHE A 190 -20.90 -9.03 -6.73
C PHE A 190 -19.49 -9.16 -7.34
N LEU A 191 -18.64 -10.05 -6.82
CA LEU A 191 -17.31 -10.32 -7.38
C LEU A 191 -17.38 -10.92 -8.79
N THR A 192 -18.34 -11.81 -9.03
CA THR A 192 -18.58 -12.43 -10.33
C THR A 192 -19.01 -11.39 -11.36
N LEU A 193 -19.91 -10.47 -10.99
CA LEU A 193 -20.30 -9.35 -11.85
C LEU A 193 -19.15 -8.36 -12.08
N PHE A 194 -18.27 -8.15 -11.10
CA PHE A 194 -17.07 -7.35 -11.31
C PHE A 194 -16.16 -7.97 -12.39
N ARG A 195 -15.94 -9.29 -12.34
CA ARG A 195 -15.21 -10.02 -13.39
C ARG A 195 -15.89 -9.87 -14.76
N VAL A 196 -17.21 -10.07 -14.84
CA VAL A 196 -17.98 -9.89 -16.08
C VAL A 196 -17.86 -8.46 -16.62
N ALA A 197 -17.91 -7.45 -15.77
CA ALA A 197 -17.78 -6.04 -16.17
C ALA A 197 -16.38 -5.68 -16.69
N THR A 198 -15.33 -6.41 -16.26
CA THR A 198 -14.00 -6.30 -16.86
C THR A 198 -13.87 -6.99 -18.22
N GLY A 199 -14.91 -7.72 -18.65
CA GLY A 199 -14.93 -8.48 -19.91
C GLY A 199 -14.10 -9.77 -19.86
N ASP A 200 -13.68 -10.20 -18.67
CA ASP A 200 -12.91 -11.43 -18.49
C ASP A 200 -13.85 -12.65 -18.41
N ASN A 201 -13.75 -13.54 -19.40
CA ASN A 201 -14.46 -14.83 -19.48
C ASN A 201 -15.95 -14.72 -19.08
N TRP A 202 -16.63 -13.77 -19.71
CA TRP A 202 -18.03 -13.42 -19.45
C TRP A 202 -19.03 -14.28 -20.24
N ASN A 203 -18.55 -15.02 -21.24
CA ASN A 203 -19.32 -15.77 -22.23
C ASN A 203 -19.47 -17.25 -21.90
#